data_AF-A0A842G4W1-F1
#
_entry.id   AF-A0A842G4W1-F1
#
_cell.length_a   1.000
_cell.length_b   1.000
_cell.length_c   1.000
_cell.angle_alpha   90.00
_cell.angle_beta   90.00
_cell.angle_gamma   90.00
#
_symmetry.space_group_name_H-M   'P 1'
#
loop_
_entity.id
_entity.type
_entity.pdbx_description
1 polymer ?
#
loop_
_entity_poly.entity_id
_entity_poly.type
_entity_poly.pdbx_seq_one_letter_code
_entity_poly.pdbx_strand_id
1 'polypeptide(L)'
;MCVIRAIHELKTEQAYFSEVWDGKKRFEIRKDDRNFAVDDTLVLREIQHHHYTGNCVLAKITYMTDFMQREGYKVLGIEIIANYSGLHEEYMELVKAIHGGGWRRSVQKEERRTTGNKRQQRRLFPRD
;
A
#
# COMPACT_ATOMS: atom_id res chain seq x y z
N MET A 1 0.52 -20.38 17.24
CA MET A 1 -0.29 -19.92 16.08
C MET A 1 -0.39 -18.42 16.17
N CYS A 2 0.24 -17.68 15.25
CA CYS A 2 0.18 -16.23 15.22
C CYS A 2 -1.21 -15.84 14.69
N VAL A 3 -2.04 -15.22 15.52
CA VAL A 3 -3.32 -14.67 15.05
C VAL A 3 -2.96 -13.39 14.28
N ILE A 4 -2.95 -13.47 12.95
CA ILE A 4 -2.77 -12.30 12.10
C ILE A 4 -3.96 -11.37 12.39
N ARG A 5 -3.69 -10.17 12.94
CA ARG A 5 -4.69 -9.11 13.13
C ARG A 5 -5.13 -8.53 11.78
N ALA A 6 -5.94 -7.47 11.78
CA ALA A 6 -6.47 -6.91 10.55
C ALA A 6 -5.34 -6.44 9.60
N ILE A 7 -5.57 -6.57 8.30
CA ILE A 7 -4.66 -6.11 7.25
C ILE A 7 -5.30 -4.95 6.50
N HIS A 8 -4.57 -3.85 6.40
CA HIS A 8 -5.02 -2.62 5.75
C HIS A 8 -4.14 -2.30 4.54
N GLU A 9 -4.70 -2.39 3.34
CA GLU A 9 -4.02 -1.94 2.11
C GLU A 9 -4.18 -0.43 1.93
N LEU A 10 -3.05 0.27 1.80
CA LEU A 10 -2.99 1.72 1.75
C LEU A 10 -2.08 2.17 0.60
N LYS A 11 -2.50 3.22 -0.11
CA LYS A 11 -1.63 3.93 -1.06
C LYS A 11 -0.68 4.88 -0.30
N THR A 12 0.55 5.00 -0.78
CA THR A 12 1.56 5.93 -0.29
C THR A 12 2.33 6.52 -1.47
N GLU A 13 2.35 7.85 -1.57
CA GLU A 13 3.09 8.55 -2.63
C GLU A 13 4.59 8.29 -2.52
N GLN A 14 5.26 8.17 -3.67
CA GLN A 14 6.67 7.80 -3.78
C GLN A 14 7.60 8.54 -2.82
N ALA A 15 7.45 9.87 -2.68
CA ALA A 15 8.33 10.69 -1.82
C ALA A 15 8.27 10.29 -0.32
N TYR A 16 7.12 9.80 0.15
CA TYR A 16 6.98 9.30 1.52
C TYR A 16 7.29 7.81 1.60
N PHE A 17 6.95 7.07 0.55
CA PHE A 17 7.20 5.64 0.46
C PHE A 17 8.70 5.33 0.53
N SER A 18 9.55 6.09 -0.17
CA SER A 18 11.01 5.90 -0.15
C SER A 18 11.58 6.06 1.26
N GLU A 19 11.09 7.03 2.03
CA GLU A 19 11.54 7.24 3.41
C GLU A 19 11.11 6.11 4.35
N VAL A 20 9.93 5.51 4.12
CA VAL A 20 9.49 4.32 4.84
C VAL A 20 10.31 3.09 4.40
N TRP A 21 10.51 2.90 3.10
CA TRP A 21 11.28 1.80 2.53
C TRP A 21 12.71 1.75 3.09
N ASP A 22 13.36 2.91 3.21
CA ASP A 22 14.70 3.07 3.78
C ASP A 22 14.73 2.96 5.31
N GLY A 23 13.57 2.83 5.98
CA GLY A 23 13.47 2.74 7.43
C GLY A 23 13.67 4.05 8.19
N LYS A 24 13.81 5.18 7.48
CA LYS A 24 13.96 6.52 8.08
C LYS A 24 12.64 7.01 8.67
N LYS A 25 11.55 6.82 7.94
CA LYS A 25 10.19 7.17 8.36
C LYS A 25 9.51 5.97 9.00
N ARG A 26 9.34 6.03 10.32
CA ARG A 26 8.76 4.94 11.13
C ARG A 26 7.35 5.24 11.65
N PHE A 27 6.59 6.06 10.92
CA PHE A 27 5.21 6.37 11.26
C PHE A 27 4.37 6.69 10.02
N GLU A 28 3.05 6.51 10.12
CA GLU A 28 2.04 6.98 9.16
C GLU A 28 1.08 7.95 9.86
N ILE A 29 0.50 8.90 9.11
CA ILE A 29 -0.59 9.76 9.61
C ILE A 29 -1.81 9.48 8.75
N ARG A 30 -2.90 9.04 9.37
CA ARG A 30 -4.11 8.59 8.65
C ARG A 30 -5.37 9.04 9.35
N LYS A 31 -6.42 9.26 8.56
CA LYS A 31 -7.78 9.31 9.10
C LYS A 31 -8.13 7.91 9.63
N ASP A 32 -8.65 7.80 10.83
CA ASP A 32 -9.07 6.55 11.44
C ASP A 32 -10.49 6.14 10.98
N ASP A 33 -10.62 5.91 9.67
CA ASP A 33 -11.85 5.47 8.98
C ASP A 33 -11.94 3.94 8.84
N ARG A 34 -10.93 3.21 9.33
CA ARG A 34 -10.78 1.76 9.22
C ARG A 34 -10.67 1.07 10.59
N ASN A 35 -10.80 1.83 11.68
CA ASN A 35 -10.63 1.36 13.05
C ASN A 35 -9.26 0.67 13.23
N PHE A 36 -8.19 1.41 12.94
CA PHE A 36 -6.82 0.91 13.09
C PHE A 36 -6.56 0.53 14.54
N ALA A 37 -5.81 -0.56 14.75
CA ALA A 37 -5.40 -1.01 16.07
C ALA A 37 -3.90 -1.34 16.10
N VAL A 38 -3.31 -1.30 17.30
CA VAL A 38 -1.97 -1.83 17.54
C VAL A 38 -1.94 -3.32 17.15
N ASP A 39 -0.80 -3.77 16.64
CA ASP A 39 -0.53 -5.06 15.99
C ASP A 39 -1.28 -5.33 14.68
N ASP A 40 -2.09 -4.40 14.17
CA ASP A 40 -2.57 -4.50 12.78
C ASP A 40 -1.41 -4.42 11.78
N THR A 41 -1.61 -5.02 10.61
CA THR A 41 -0.64 -4.97 9.52
C THR A 41 -1.08 -3.95 8.47
N LEU A 42 -0.16 -3.07 8.10
CA LEU A 42 -0.28 -2.17 6.96
C LEU A 42 0.46 -2.76 5.77
N VAL A 43 -0.22 -2.76 4.63
CA VAL A 43 0.41 -2.89 3.32
C VAL A 43 0.46 -1.49 2.72
N LEU A 44 1.63 -0.89 2.68
CA LEU A 44 1.87 0.38 1.99
C LEU A 44 2.24 0.08 0.55
N ARG A 45 1.41 0.49 -0.41
CA ARG A 45 1.68 0.35 -1.85
C ARG A 45 2.21 1.66 -2.40
N GLU A 46 3.36 1.62 -3.05
CA GLU A 46 3.92 2.78 -3.70
C GLU A 46 3.06 3.20 -4.89
N ILE A 47 2.76 4.50 -4.95
CA ILE A 47 2.19 5.14 -6.13
C ILE A 47 3.09 6.26 -6.62
N GLN A 48 3.22 6.38 -7.93
CA GLN A 48 3.94 7.44 -8.62
C GLN A 48 3.05 7.93 -9.78
N HIS A 49 2.80 9.24 -9.85
CA HIS A 49 1.92 9.83 -10.88
C HIS A 49 0.54 9.12 -10.99
N HIS A 50 -0.06 8.76 -9.85
CA HIS A 50 -1.33 8.03 -9.76
C HIS A 50 -1.31 6.57 -10.25
N HIS A 51 -0.14 6.03 -10.58
CA HIS A 51 0.05 4.64 -10.97
C HIS A 51 0.78 3.85 -9.90
N TYR A 52 0.40 2.59 -9.69
CA TYR A 52 1.16 1.68 -8.84
C TYR A 52 2.48 1.32 -9.53
N THR A 53 3.59 1.40 -8.80
CA THR A 53 4.90 0.96 -9.29
C THR A 53 5.08 -0.55 -9.16
N GLY A 54 4.32 -1.17 -8.24
CA GLY A 54 4.45 -2.58 -7.85
C GLY A 54 5.22 -2.79 -6.55
N ASN A 55 5.92 -1.77 -6.04
CA ASN A 55 6.61 -1.88 -4.76
C ASN A 55 5.62 -1.79 -3.59
N CYS A 56 5.90 -2.55 -2.53
CA CYS A 56 5.15 -2.44 -1.29
C CYS A 56 6.00 -2.69 -0.04
N VAL A 57 5.59 -2.08 1.07
CA VAL A 57 6.13 -2.30 2.41
C VAL A 57 5.05 -2.95 3.26
N LEU A 58 5.41 -4.06 3.92
CA LEU A 58 4.60 -4.68 4.96
C LEU A 58 5.10 -4.17 6.31
N ALA A 59 4.22 -3.57 7.10
CA ALA A 59 4.57 -2.99 8.39
C ALA A 59 3.52 -3.31 9.45
N LYS A 60 3.94 -3.47 10.70
CA LYS A 60 3.05 -3.65 11.86
C LYS A 60 2.86 -2.32 12.57
N ILE A 61 1.64 -2.01 13.00
CA ILE A 61 1.38 -0.86 13.87
C ILE A 61 1.86 -1.22 15.29
N THR A 62 2.86 -0.51 15.80
CA THR A 62 3.40 -0.72 17.15
C THR A 62 2.91 0.32 18.15
N TYR A 63 2.45 1.47 17.68
CA TYR A 63 2.00 2.56 18.52
C TYR A 63 0.92 3.38 17.81
N MET A 64 -0.01 3.96 18.58
CA MET A 64 -1.03 4.85 18.04
C MET A 64 -1.28 6.02 18.98
N THR A 65 -1.45 7.21 18.42
CA THR A 65 -1.85 8.41 19.17
C THR A 65 -2.63 9.38 18.29
N ASP A 66 -3.55 10.12 18.88
CA ASP A 66 -4.27 11.25 18.28
C ASP A 66 -3.77 12.60 18.83
N PHE A 67 -2.70 12.61 19.62
CA PHE A 67 -2.19 13.82 20.27
C PHE A 67 -1.86 14.91 19.23
N MET A 68 -2.50 16.07 19.40
CA MET A 68 -2.35 17.25 18.53
C MET A 68 -2.63 16.96 17.04
N GLN A 69 -3.41 15.92 16.73
CA GLN A 69 -3.88 15.66 15.38
C GLN A 69 -5.22 16.37 15.11
N ARG A 70 -5.55 16.52 13.83
CA ARG A 70 -6.90 16.94 13.42
C ARG A 70 -7.91 15.87 13.84
N GLU A 71 -9.16 16.29 14.04
CA GLU A 71 -10.24 15.37 14.40
C GLU A 71 -10.31 14.16 13.45
N GLY A 72 -10.36 12.96 14.03
CA GLY A 72 -10.40 11.70 13.29
C GLY A 72 -9.09 11.30 12.63
N TYR A 73 -7.96 11.98 12.87
CA TYR A 73 -6.64 11.55 12.42
C TYR A 73 -5.80 10.97 13.56
N LYS A 74 -4.97 9.97 13.24
CA LYS A 74 -4.04 9.33 14.16
C LYS A 74 -2.66 9.22 13.53
N VAL A 75 -1.64 9.33 14.38
CA VAL A 75 -0.28 8.91 14.08
C VAL A 75 -0.16 7.44 14.43
N LEU A 76 0.30 6.64 13.47
CA LEU A 76 0.52 5.21 13.58
C LEU A 76 2.03 4.98 13.58
N GLY A 77 2.62 4.64 14.73
CA GLY A 77 4.00 4.16 14.78
C GLY A 77 4.10 2.79 14.13
N ILE A 78 5.09 2.59 13.27
CA ILE A 78 5.21 1.35 12.47
C ILE A 78 6.58 0.68 12.63
N GLU A 79 6.55 -0.64 12.57
CA GLU A 79 7.70 -1.51 12.46
C GLU A 79 7.66 -2.23 11.11
N ILE A 80 8.70 -2.06 10.30
CA ILE A 80 8.80 -2.69 8.98
C ILE A 80 9.04 -4.18 9.18
N ILE A 81 8.19 -5.00 8.58
CA ILE A 81 8.32 -6.46 8.57
C ILE A 81 9.11 -6.90 7.35
N ALA A 82 8.75 -6.40 6.17
CA ALA A 82 9.37 -6.77 4.91
C ALA A 82 9.10 -5.73 3.81
N ASN A 83 10.04 -5.63 2.87
CA ASN A 83 9.92 -4.82 1.67
C ASN A 83 9.86 -5.74 0.45
N TYR A 84 8.98 -5.46 -0.50
CA TYR A 84 8.85 -6.22 -1.74
C TYR A 84 8.95 -5.29 -2.94
N SER A 85 9.82 -5.66 -3.89
CA SER A 85 9.95 -4.99 -5.18
C SER A 85 9.32 -5.83 -6.28
N GLY A 86 8.44 -5.23 -7.09
CA GLY A 86 7.73 -5.91 -8.18
C GLY A 86 6.45 -6.65 -7.74
N LEU A 87 5.65 -7.07 -8.74
CA LEU A 87 4.43 -7.88 -8.53
C LEU A 87 4.81 -9.31 -8.13
N HIS A 88 5.16 -9.52 -6.86
CA HIS A 88 5.48 -10.86 -6.39
C HIS A 88 4.18 -11.68 -6.26
N GLU A 89 4.02 -12.73 -7.06
CA GLU A 89 2.86 -13.62 -7.01
C GLU A 89 2.65 -14.21 -5.60
N GLU A 90 3.74 -14.52 -4.89
CA GLU A 90 3.70 -15.02 -3.51
C GLU A 90 3.13 -13.99 -2.52
N TYR A 91 3.42 -12.70 -2.70
CA TYR A 91 2.80 -11.64 -1.89
C TYR A 91 1.29 -11.60 -2.13
N MET A 92 0.87 -11.75 -3.39
CA MET A 92 -0.55 -11.82 -3.73
C MET A 92 -1.21 -13.11 -3.23
N GLU A 93 -0.50 -14.24 -3.18
CA GLU A 93 -0.99 -15.50 -2.61
C GLU A 93 -1.18 -15.40 -1.08
N LEU A 94 -0.22 -14.81 -0.37
CA LEU A 94 -0.30 -14.55 1.06
C LEU A 94 -1.51 -13.66 1.39
N VAL A 95 -1.67 -12.54 0.67
CA VAL A 95 -2.81 -11.63 0.85
C VAL A 95 -4.14 -12.34 0.52
N LYS A 96 -4.21 -13.13 -0.56
CA LYS A 96 -5.41 -13.91 -0.92
C LYS A 96 -5.78 -14.95 0.14
N ALA A 97 -4.80 -15.59 0.77
CA ALA A 97 -5.01 -16.56 1.83
C ALA A 97 -5.58 -15.89 3.09
N ILE A 98 -5.16 -14.66 3.38
CA ILE A 98 -5.61 -13.90 4.55
C ILE A 98 -7.02 -13.31 4.34
N HIS A 99 -7.34 -12.81 3.14
CA HIS A 99 -8.61 -12.14 2.84
C HIS A 99 -9.74 -13.07 2.36
N GLY A 100 -9.54 -14.39 2.32
CA GLY A 100 -10.61 -15.35 1.99
C GLY A 100 -11.21 -15.15 0.59
N GLY A 101 -10.43 -15.39 -0.47
CA GLY A 101 -10.92 -15.67 -1.83
C GLY A 101 -11.66 -14.57 -2.62
N GLY A 102 -12.16 -13.50 -1.99
CA GLY A 102 -12.98 -12.46 -2.62
C GLY A 102 -12.23 -11.39 -3.43
N TRP A 103 -10.90 -11.33 -3.29
CA TRP A 103 -10.02 -10.27 -3.82
C TRP A 103 -9.91 -10.27 -5.36
N ARG A 104 -10.17 -11.40 -6.02
CA ARG A 104 -9.92 -11.65 -7.46
C ARG A 104 -10.61 -10.66 -8.42
N ARG A 105 -11.67 -9.97 -8.01
CA ARG A 105 -12.45 -9.05 -8.88
C ARG A 105 -12.02 -7.59 -8.84
N SER A 106 -11.37 -7.14 -7.76
CA SER A 106 -11.07 -5.71 -7.55
C SER A 106 -9.76 -5.30 -8.23
N VAL A 107 -8.72 -6.13 -8.11
CA VAL A 107 -7.39 -5.82 -8.67
C VAL A 107 -7.35 -5.94 -10.18
N GLN A 108 -8.01 -6.95 -10.77
CA GLN A 108 -8.13 -7.07 -12.23
C GLN A 108 -8.93 -5.91 -12.85
N LYS A 109 -9.81 -5.25 -12.09
CA LYS A 109 -10.61 -4.11 -12.58
C LYS A 109 -9.81 -2.79 -12.52
N GLU A 110 -8.94 -2.64 -11.52
CA GLU A 110 -8.03 -1.49 -11.38
C GLU A 110 -6.86 -1.58 -12.39
N GLU A 111 -6.28 -2.77 -12.58
CA GLU A 111 -5.22 -3.02 -13.58
C GLU A 111 -5.70 -2.80 -15.01
N ARG A 112 -6.95 -3.19 -15.35
CA ARG A 112 -7.54 -2.93 -16.68
C ARG A 112 -7.82 -1.45 -16.93
N ARG A 113 -8.03 -0.65 -15.88
CA ARG A 113 -8.20 0.81 -15.99
C ARG A 113 -6.87 1.51 -16.23
N THR A 114 -5.76 1.04 -15.63
CA THR A 114 -4.43 1.63 -15.83
C THR A 114 -3.73 1.16 -17.10
N THR A 115 -3.99 -0.06 -17.57
CA THR A 115 -3.44 -0.57 -18.85
C THR A 115 -4.29 -0.25 -20.09
N GLY A 116 -5.48 0.32 -19.88
CA GLY A 116 -6.46 0.62 -20.91
C GLY A 116 -6.27 1.95 -21.65
N ASN A 117 -5.07 2.27 -22.16
CA ASN A 117 -4.94 3.08 -23.39
C ASN A 117 -3.58 2.90 -24.12
N LYS A 118 -3.18 1.65 -24.39
CA LYS A 118 -2.03 1.38 -25.27
C LYS A 118 -2.31 1.55 -26.78
N ARG A 119 -3.49 2.05 -27.18
CA ARG A 119 -3.85 2.26 -28.60
C ARG A 119 -3.71 3.69 -29.11
N GLN A 120 -3.52 4.70 -28.26
CA GLN A 120 -3.38 6.10 -28.71
C GLN A 120 -1.94 6.68 -28.63
N GLN A 121 -0.98 6.02 -27.98
CA GLN A 121 0.42 6.50 -27.89
C GLN A 121 1.32 6.09 -29.08
N ARG A 122 0.76 5.93 -30.29
CA ARG A 122 1.53 5.65 -31.52
C ARG A 122 1.53 6.78 -32.56
N ARG A 123 1.09 7.99 -32.21
CA ARG A 123 1.10 9.16 -33.12
C ARG A 123 1.70 10.43 -32.50
N LEU A 124 2.79 10.33 -31.75
CA LEU A 124 3.52 11.52 -31.29
C LEU A 124 5.03 11.28 -31.20
N PHE A 125 5.65 10.84 -32.29
CA PHE A 125 7.08 11.06 -32.54
C PHE A 125 7.29 11.15 -34.07
N PRO A 126 7.74 12.29 -34.62
CA PRO A 126 8.15 12.38 -36.02
C PRO A 126 9.40 11.50 -36.24
N ARG A 127 9.50 10.86 -37.40
CA ARG A 127 10.73 10.19 -37.83
C ARG A 127 11.59 11.20 -38.58
N ASP A 128 12.83 11.35 -38.14
CA ASP A 128 13.94 11.67 -39.04
C ASP A 128 14.38 10.38 -39.75
#